data_AF-E3K5N9-F1
#
_entry.id   AF-E3K5N9-F1
#
_cell.length_a   1.000
_cell.length_b   1.000
_cell.length_c   1.000
_cell.angle_alpha   90.00
_cell.angle_beta   90.00
_cell.angle_gamma   90.00
#
_symmetry.space_group_name_H-M   'P 1'
#
loop_
_entity.id
_entity.type
_entity.pdbx_description
1 polymer ?
#
loop_
_entity_poly.entity_id
_entity_poly.type
_entity_poly.pdbx_seq_one_letter_code
_entity_poly.pdbx_strand_id
1 'polypeptide(L)'
;MARIGEFTYDKTFGDLNAENAVLTSDVRLVKSAIGEKAIITFKKHALPVLALKQRLDEANGENTSLFGFYREGTRRHLTRSIAVNRIQLVLRAGGFEGLLGHSFRVGGASLRYALGTPIEEICLLGRWISNCYRLYIREYTAEDTEDSKKIIAELNDLWEED
;
A
#
# COMPACT_ATOMS: atom_id res chain seq x y z
N MET A 1 7.52 3.03 2.09
CA MET A 1 7.02 3.10 0.69
C MET A 1 6.62 1.72 0.22
N ALA A 2 5.50 1.60 -0.48
CA ALA A 2 4.90 0.32 -0.83
C ALA A 2 5.83 -0.55 -1.71
N ARG A 3 5.90 -1.84 -1.40
CA ARG A 3 6.54 -2.85 -2.24
C ARG A 3 5.55 -3.94 -2.55
N ILE A 4 5.49 -4.35 -3.81
CA ILE A 4 4.56 -5.41 -4.23
C ILE A 4 4.75 -6.71 -3.47
N GLY A 5 6.01 -7.06 -3.16
CA GLY A 5 6.32 -8.26 -2.38
C GLY A 5 5.79 -8.23 -0.95
N GLU A 6 5.51 -7.07 -0.37
CA GLU A 6 5.01 -6.95 1.02
C GLU A 6 3.51 -7.26 1.13
N PHE A 7 2.79 -7.37 0.01
CA PHE A 7 1.34 -7.67 -0.02
C PHE A 7 1.00 -8.83 -0.96
N THR A 8 1.97 -9.65 -1.34
CA THR A 8 1.76 -10.78 -2.25
C THR A 8 2.34 -12.07 -1.70
N TYR A 9 1.80 -13.20 -2.17
CA TYR A 9 2.19 -14.55 -1.74
C TYR A 9 2.77 -15.36 -2.91
N ASP A 10 3.51 -16.42 -2.59
CA ASP A 10 4.19 -17.26 -3.59
C ASP A 10 3.21 -18.13 -4.38
N LYS A 11 2.15 -18.60 -3.74
CA LYS A 11 1.17 -19.53 -4.31
C LYS A 11 -0.22 -18.92 -4.24
N THR A 12 -1.03 -19.17 -5.27
CA THR A 12 -2.44 -18.73 -5.31
C THR A 12 -3.34 -19.56 -4.41
N PHE A 13 -2.96 -20.82 -4.14
CA PHE A 13 -3.76 -21.79 -3.40
C PHE A 13 -2.89 -22.59 -2.42
N GLY A 14 -3.57 -23.24 -1.47
CA GLY A 14 -2.96 -24.13 -0.50
C GLY A 14 -2.52 -23.41 0.77
N ASP A 15 -1.72 -24.11 1.57
CA ASP A 15 -1.28 -23.56 2.85
C ASP A 15 -0.28 -22.42 2.68
N LEU A 16 -0.39 -21.43 3.56
CA LEU A 16 0.52 -20.30 3.64
C LEU A 16 1.70 -20.64 4.55
N ASN A 17 2.89 -20.21 4.16
CA ASN A 17 4.02 -20.19 5.07
C ASN A 17 3.85 -18.99 6.02
N ALA A 18 3.37 -19.25 7.24
CA ALA A 18 3.11 -18.24 8.26
C ALA A 18 4.35 -17.41 8.64
N GLU A 19 5.58 -17.88 8.41
CA GLU A 19 6.79 -17.10 8.71
C GLU A 19 7.02 -15.95 7.73
N ASN A 20 6.47 -16.06 6.50
CA ASN A 20 6.71 -15.11 5.41
C ASN A 20 5.43 -14.45 4.89
N ALA A 21 4.27 -14.90 5.36
CA ALA A 21 2.96 -14.43 4.93
C ALA A 21 2.40 -13.41 5.92
N VAL A 22 1.84 -12.30 5.42
CA VAL A 22 1.00 -11.44 6.24
C VAL A 22 -0.38 -12.08 6.33
N LEU A 23 -0.79 -12.46 7.53
CA LEU A 23 -2.08 -13.08 7.81
C LEU A 23 -3.08 -12.07 8.35
N THR A 24 -4.36 -12.42 8.31
CA THR A 24 -5.42 -11.65 8.96
C THR A 24 -5.17 -11.49 10.47
N SER A 25 -4.57 -12.51 11.09
CA SER A 25 -4.18 -12.52 12.50
C SER A 25 -3.05 -11.53 12.87
N ASP A 26 -2.30 -11.03 11.89
CA ASP A 26 -1.22 -10.05 12.12
C ASP A 26 -1.73 -8.61 12.28
N VAL A 27 -3.03 -8.37 12.04
CA VAL A 27 -3.67 -7.06 12.07
C VAL A 27 -4.44 -6.86 13.37
N ARG A 28 -4.15 -5.77 14.09
CA ARG A 28 -4.91 -5.32 15.27
C ARG A 28 -5.46 -3.93 15.02
N LEU A 29 -6.77 -3.75 15.07
CA LEU A 29 -7.39 -2.42 15.00
C LEU A 29 -7.42 -1.80 16.42
N VAL A 30 -6.96 -0.57 16.58
CA VAL A 30 -6.88 0.15 17.86
C VAL A 30 -7.51 1.53 17.74
N LYS A 31 -8.40 1.91 18.65
CA LYS A 31 -8.99 3.26 18.72
C LYS A 31 -7.96 4.28 19.23
N SER A 32 -7.92 5.46 18.62
CA SER A 32 -7.01 6.57 18.90
C SER A 32 -7.80 7.89 19.01
N ALA A 33 -7.16 8.93 19.55
CA ALA A 33 -7.74 10.27 19.73
C ALA A 33 -8.13 10.99 18.42
N ILE A 34 -7.75 10.43 17.26
CA ILE A 34 -7.99 10.94 15.90
C ILE A 34 -8.65 9.86 15.00
N GLY A 35 -9.32 8.85 15.58
CA GLY A 35 -10.05 7.80 14.84
C GLY A 35 -9.54 6.38 15.09
N GLU A 36 -9.74 5.47 14.14
CA GLU A 36 -9.29 4.06 14.25
C GLU A 36 -7.96 3.81 13.51
N LYS A 37 -7.01 3.17 14.20
CA LYS A 37 -5.68 2.85 13.70
C LYS A 37 -5.52 1.34 13.53
N ALA A 38 -5.30 0.86 12.31
CA ALA A 38 -4.84 -0.50 12.09
C ALA A 38 -3.34 -0.63 12.42
N ILE A 39 -3.01 -1.44 13.41
CA ILE A 39 -1.67 -1.89 13.76
C ILE A 39 -1.48 -3.28 13.18
N ILE A 40 -0.89 -3.35 11.99
CA ILE A 40 -0.21 -4.58 11.57
C ILE A 40 1.13 -4.60 12.30
N THR A 41 1.54 -5.73 12.88
CA THR A 41 2.87 -5.83 13.48
C THR A 41 3.96 -5.93 12.39
N PHE A 42 4.17 -4.82 11.68
CA PHE A 42 5.39 -4.50 10.96
C PHE A 42 5.80 -3.08 11.36
N LYS A 43 7.09 -2.88 11.69
CA LYS A 43 7.63 -1.57 12.02
C LYS A 43 7.39 -0.59 10.86
N LYS A 44 6.48 0.38 11.08
CA LYS A 44 6.34 1.69 10.41
C LYS A 44 5.48 1.82 9.12
N HIS A 45 4.48 2.70 9.25
CA HIS A 45 3.68 3.51 8.29
C HIS A 45 2.29 3.03 7.83
N ALA A 46 1.40 4.04 7.73
CA ALA A 46 -0.03 3.96 7.46
C ALA A 46 -0.35 3.36 6.07
N LEU A 47 -1.08 2.25 6.09
CA LEU A 47 -1.95 1.83 5.01
C LEU A 47 -3.32 2.47 5.22
N PRO A 48 -4.15 2.65 4.17
CA PRO A 48 -5.53 3.07 4.35
C PRO A 48 -6.22 2.05 5.27
N VAL A 49 -6.55 2.46 6.50
CA VAL A 49 -7.11 1.57 7.53
C VAL A 49 -8.38 0.89 7.02
N LEU A 50 -9.19 1.64 6.26
CA LEU A 50 -10.38 1.12 5.58
C LEU A 50 -10.07 -0.02 4.61
N ALA A 51 -9.02 0.11 3.80
CA ALA A 51 -8.64 -0.96 2.87
C ALA A 51 -8.26 -2.24 3.64
N LEU A 52 -7.67 -2.12 4.82
CA LEU A 52 -7.36 -3.27 5.68
C LEU A 52 -8.62 -3.85 6.32
N LYS A 53 -9.52 -3.02 6.85
CA LYS A 53 -10.83 -3.46 7.37
C LYS A 53 -11.59 -4.26 6.31
N GLN A 54 -11.72 -3.72 5.10
CA GLN A 54 -12.37 -4.41 3.98
C GLN A 54 -11.72 -5.75 3.63
N ARG A 55 -10.40 -5.91 3.82
CA ARG A 55 -9.72 -7.20 3.61
C ARG A 55 -9.95 -8.18 4.76
N LEU A 56 -10.03 -7.70 5.99
CA LEU A 56 -10.40 -8.51 7.15
C LEU A 56 -11.86 -8.98 7.04
N ASP A 57 -12.77 -8.08 6.68
CA ASP A 57 -14.19 -8.38 6.48
C ASP A 57 -14.38 -9.40 5.35
N GLU A 58 -13.68 -9.20 4.23
CA GLU A 58 -13.70 -10.15 3.11
C GLU A 58 -13.11 -11.52 3.47
N ALA A 59 -12.17 -11.57 4.41
CA ALA A 59 -11.64 -12.82 4.95
C ALA A 59 -12.59 -13.51 5.93
N ASN A 60 -13.69 -12.86 6.34
CA ASN A 60 -14.76 -13.44 7.15
C ASN A 60 -14.29 -14.15 8.44
N GLY A 61 -13.27 -13.59 9.11
CA GLY A 61 -12.71 -14.16 10.34
C GLY A 61 -11.81 -15.38 10.15
N GLU A 62 -11.60 -15.84 8.92
CA GLU A 62 -10.70 -16.95 8.62
C GLU A 62 -9.24 -16.55 8.85
N ASN A 63 -8.45 -17.50 9.39
CA ASN A 63 -7.00 -17.33 9.50
C ASN A 63 -6.34 -17.62 8.15
N THR A 64 -6.31 -16.61 7.28
CA THR A 64 -5.85 -16.74 5.89
C THR A 64 -5.01 -15.53 5.45
N SER A 65 -4.63 -15.49 4.17
CA SER A 65 -3.90 -14.37 3.58
C SER A 65 -4.70 -13.08 3.74
N LEU A 66 -4.09 -12.06 4.35
CA LEU A 66 -4.68 -10.71 4.41
C LEU A 66 -4.97 -10.17 3.01
N PHE A 67 -4.07 -10.37 2.05
CA PHE A 67 -4.31 -9.98 0.66
C PHE A 67 -4.72 -11.19 -0.19
N GLY A 68 -6.02 -11.40 -0.30
CA GLY A 68 -6.58 -12.44 -1.14
C GLY A 68 -8.01 -12.10 -1.54
N PHE A 69 -8.65 -13.01 -2.24
CA PHE A 69 -10.07 -12.92 -2.54
C PHE A 69 -10.69 -14.31 -2.62
N TYR A 70 -11.97 -14.43 -2.27
CA TYR A 70 -12.74 -15.63 -2.57
C TYR A 70 -13.24 -15.63 -4.02
N ARG A 71 -13.18 -16.80 -4.66
CA ARG A 71 -13.86 -17.06 -5.92
C ARG A 71 -14.40 -18.47 -5.89
N GLU A 72 -15.71 -18.60 -6.11
CA GLU A 72 -16.40 -19.90 -6.09
C GLU A 72 -16.14 -20.64 -4.76
N GLY A 73 -16.21 -19.92 -3.64
CA GLY A 73 -15.95 -20.45 -2.30
C GLY A 73 -14.49 -20.77 -1.98
N THR A 74 -13.58 -20.67 -2.96
CA THR A 74 -12.17 -20.99 -2.77
C THR A 74 -11.35 -19.73 -2.52
N ARG A 75 -10.54 -19.73 -1.45
CA ARG A 75 -9.60 -18.65 -1.18
C ARG A 75 -8.49 -18.63 -2.23
N ARG A 76 -8.24 -17.45 -2.80
CA ARG A 76 -7.12 -17.19 -3.70
C ARG A 76 -6.21 -16.15 -3.10
N HIS A 77 -4.98 -16.53 -2.81
CA HIS A 77 -3.98 -15.59 -2.32
C HIS A 77 -3.53 -14.68 -3.46
N LEU A 78 -3.31 -13.40 -3.15
CA LEU A 78 -2.85 -12.43 -4.14
C LEU A 78 -1.39 -12.69 -4.47
N THR A 79 -1.11 -13.36 -5.59
CA THR A 79 0.29 -13.53 -6.03
C THR A 79 0.79 -12.28 -6.73
N ARG A 80 2.12 -12.18 -6.87
CA ARG A 80 2.75 -11.06 -7.59
C ARG A 80 2.22 -10.91 -9.01
N SER A 81 2.01 -12.01 -9.73
CA SER A 81 1.49 -11.97 -11.10
C SER A 81 0.06 -11.43 -11.14
N ILE A 82 -0.82 -11.88 -10.22
CA ILE A 82 -2.19 -11.37 -10.12
C ILE A 82 -2.19 -9.88 -9.80
N ALA A 83 -1.40 -9.45 -8.81
CA ALA A 83 -1.30 -8.06 -8.39
C ALA A 83 -0.80 -7.16 -9.53
N VAL A 84 0.33 -7.51 -10.16
CA VAL A 84 0.90 -6.74 -11.27
C VAL A 84 -0.09 -6.66 -12.43
N ASN A 85 -0.67 -7.79 -12.84
CA ASN A 85 -1.61 -7.82 -13.96
C ASN A 85 -2.85 -6.96 -13.69
N ARG A 86 -3.39 -7.02 -12.47
CA ARG A 86 -4.55 -6.20 -12.08
C ARG A 86 -4.20 -4.71 -12.07
N ILE A 87 -3.06 -4.34 -11.49
CA ILE A 87 -2.59 -2.95 -11.48
C ILE A 87 -2.40 -2.43 -12.90
N GLN A 88 -1.72 -3.19 -13.77
CA GLN A 88 -1.51 -2.81 -15.17
C GLN A 88 -2.84 -2.67 -15.92
N LEU A 89 -3.80 -3.55 -15.69
CA LEU A 89 -5.12 -3.47 -16.31
C LEU A 89 -5.84 -2.17 -15.92
N VAL A 90 -5.86 -1.83 -14.63
CA VAL A 90 -6.51 -0.62 -14.12
C VAL A 90 -5.83 0.64 -14.67
N LEU A 91 -4.49 0.66 -14.64
CA LEU A 91 -3.72 1.79 -15.17
C LEU A 91 -3.95 2.00 -16.66
N ARG A 92 -3.94 0.93 -17.46
CA ARG A 92 -4.24 1.02 -18.90
C ARG A 92 -5.66 1.52 -19.16
N ALA A 93 -6.65 1.00 -18.43
CA ALA A 93 -8.03 1.46 -18.55
C ALA A 93 -8.19 2.95 -18.21
N GLY A 94 -7.36 3.48 -17.31
CA GLY A 94 -7.30 4.90 -16.97
C GLY A 94 -6.35 5.74 -17.85
N GLY A 95 -5.73 5.18 -18.89
CA GLY A 95 -4.79 5.90 -19.76
C GLY A 95 -3.38 6.11 -19.18
N PHE A 96 -3.05 5.47 -18.06
CA PHE A 96 -1.75 5.57 -17.37
C PHE A 96 -0.79 4.44 -17.75
N GLU A 97 -0.71 4.13 -19.05
CA GLU A 97 0.14 3.05 -19.54
C GLU A 97 1.62 3.30 -19.21
N GLY A 98 2.39 2.24 -18.93
CA GLY A 98 3.83 2.33 -18.65
C GLY A 98 4.20 2.63 -17.19
N LEU A 99 3.23 2.93 -16.30
CA LEU A 99 3.49 2.98 -14.86
C LEU A 99 3.69 1.56 -14.30
N LEU A 100 4.83 1.33 -13.65
CA LEU A 100 5.20 0.04 -13.06
C LEU A 100 5.33 0.15 -11.53
N GLY A 101 5.53 -0.99 -10.86
CA GLY A 101 5.77 -1.03 -9.41
C GLY A 101 6.86 -0.07 -8.92
N HIS A 102 7.91 0.15 -9.71
CA HIS A 102 8.95 1.12 -9.39
C HIS A 102 8.46 2.57 -9.44
N SER A 103 7.57 2.90 -10.38
CA SER A 103 6.99 4.25 -10.53
C SER A 103 6.25 4.68 -9.26
N PHE A 104 5.48 3.78 -8.63
CA PHE A 104 4.82 4.06 -7.35
C PHE A 104 5.80 4.38 -6.21
N ARG A 105 6.94 3.68 -6.19
CA ARG A 105 7.98 3.93 -5.19
C ARG A 105 8.66 5.29 -5.41
N VAL A 106 8.95 5.64 -6.66
CA VAL A 106 9.53 6.94 -7.01
C VAL A 106 8.53 8.07 -6.70
N GLY A 107 7.30 7.96 -7.20
CA GLY A 107 6.25 8.96 -6.95
C GLY A 107 5.96 9.16 -5.46
N GLY A 108 5.87 8.08 -4.69
CA GLY A 108 5.68 8.17 -3.23
C GLY A 108 6.84 8.83 -2.48
N ALA A 109 8.08 8.74 -2.98
CA ALA A 109 9.23 9.45 -2.41
C ALA A 109 9.19 10.94 -2.76
N SER A 110 8.98 11.26 -4.04
CA SER A 110 8.94 12.65 -4.51
C SER A 110 7.79 13.42 -3.88
N LEU A 111 6.61 12.82 -3.77
CA LEU A 111 5.47 13.43 -3.08
C LEU A 111 5.78 13.73 -1.61
N ARG A 112 6.37 12.79 -0.88
CA ARG A 112 6.76 13.01 0.53
C ARG A 112 7.78 14.13 0.67
N TYR A 113 8.75 14.18 -0.24
CA TYR A 113 9.75 15.23 -0.28
C TYR A 113 9.11 16.60 -0.54
N ALA A 114 8.23 16.69 -1.54
CA ALA A 114 7.46 17.91 -1.85
C ALA A 114 6.60 18.39 -0.67
N LEU A 115 6.06 17.47 0.12
CA LEU A 115 5.30 17.76 1.33
C LEU A 115 6.18 18.05 2.57
N GLY A 116 7.50 18.15 2.40
CA GLY A 116 8.43 18.52 3.47
C GLY A 116 8.78 17.39 4.44
N THR A 117 8.53 16.13 4.10
CA THR A 117 8.98 15.00 4.92
C THR A 117 10.53 14.97 4.96
N PRO A 118 11.16 14.89 6.14
CA PRO A 118 12.63 14.83 6.23
C PRO A 118 13.21 13.68 5.41
N ILE A 119 14.36 13.91 4.77
CA ILE A 119 15.02 12.94 3.90
C ILE A 119 15.34 11.65 4.65
N GLU A 120 15.78 11.75 5.91
CA GLU A 120 16.11 10.61 6.76
C GLU A 120 14.89 9.71 6.96
N GLU A 121 13.71 10.31 7.12
CA GLU A 121 12.45 9.58 7.23
C GLU A 121 12.05 8.94 5.90
N ILE A 122 12.21 9.66 4.77
CA ILE A 122 11.96 9.11 3.43
C ILE A 122 12.88 7.92 3.15
N CYS A 123 14.17 8.02 3.50
CA CYS A 123 15.16 6.95 3.37
C CYS A 123 14.80 5.75 4.24
N LEU A 124 14.41 5.99 5.48
CA LEU A 124 13.95 4.93 6.38
C LEU A 124 12.71 4.23 5.81
N LEU A 125 11.71 4.99 5.38
CA LEU A 125 10.50 4.53 4.69
C LEU A 125 10.80 3.72 3.43
N GLY A 126 11.81 4.14 2.68
CA GLY A 126 12.29 3.46 1.51
C GLY A 126 13.17 2.26 1.82
N ARG A 127 13.70 2.12 3.03
CA ARG A 127 14.86 1.26 3.33
C ARG A 127 16.00 1.52 2.35
N TRP A 128 16.25 2.79 2.05
CA TRP A 128 17.43 3.22 1.31
C TRP A 128 18.59 3.36 2.27
N ILE A 129 19.64 2.57 2.01
CA ILE A 129 20.84 2.52 2.86
C ILE A 129 21.91 3.50 2.34
N SER A 130 21.82 3.90 1.08
CA SER A 130 22.76 4.80 0.41
C SER A 130 22.06 6.03 -0.16
N ASN A 131 22.85 6.95 -0.72
CA ASN A 131 22.37 8.16 -1.40
C ASN A 131 21.62 7.89 -2.72
N CYS A 132 21.26 6.64 -3.03
CA CYS A 132 20.47 6.29 -4.22
C CYS A 132 19.08 6.95 -4.24
N TYR A 133 18.57 7.38 -3.08
CA TYR A 133 17.33 8.17 -2.98
C TYR A 133 17.38 9.44 -3.84
N ARG A 134 18.57 10.05 -4.04
CA ARG A 134 18.75 11.26 -4.86
C ARG A 134 18.39 11.07 -6.33
N LEU A 135 18.46 9.83 -6.83
CA LEU A 135 18.03 9.50 -8.19
C LEU A 135 16.50 9.44 -8.32
N TYR A 136 15.79 9.35 -7.19
CA TYR A 136 14.36 9.12 -7.14
C TYR A 136 13.58 10.34 -6.68
N ILE A 137 14.18 11.20 -5.84
CA ILE A 137 13.56 12.46 -5.44
C ILE A 137 13.53 13.40 -6.64
N ARG A 138 12.33 13.70 -7.12
CA ARG A 138 12.08 14.78 -8.08
C ARG A 138 11.52 15.97 -7.33
N GLU A 139 12.01 17.16 -7.65
CA GLU A 139 11.43 18.40 -7.15
C GLU A 139 10.08 18.63 -7.83
N TYR A 140 9.09 18.95 -7.03
CA TYR A 140 7.77 19.36 -7.51
C TYR A 140 7.79 20.87 -7.70
N THR A 141 7.12 21.36 -8.73
CA THR A 141 6.83 22.79 -8.79
C THR A 141 5.87 23.18 -7.66
N ALA A 142 5.74 24.48 -7.39
CA ALA A 142 4.74 24.96 -6.42
C ALA A 142 3.32 24.55 -6.85
N GLU A 143 3.05 24.55 -8.16
CA GLU A 143 1.78 24.11 -8.74
C GLU A 143 1.54 22.62 -8.54
N ASP A 144 2.51 21.76 -8.90
CA ASP A 144 2.40 20.29 -8.69
C ASP A 144 2.18 19.95 -7.21
N THR A 145 2.83 20.70 -6.32
CA THR A 145 2.71 20.51 -4.87
C THR A 145 1.30 20.87 -4.40
N GLU A 146 0.75 21.98 -4.89
CA GLU A 146 -0.59 22.43 -4.52
C GLU A 146 -1.67 21.49 -5.07
N ASP A 147 -1.56 21.06 -6.31
CA ASP A 147 -2.50 20.10 -6.90
C ASP A 147 -2.43 18.73 -6.21
N SER A 148 -1.23 18.28 -5.83
CA SER A 148 -1.08 17.06 -5.04
C SER A 148 -1.75 17.17 -3.67
N LYS A 149 -1.68 18.34 -3.02
CA LYS A 149 -2.38 18.57 -1.75
C LYS A 149 -3.90 18.54 -1.92
N LYS A 150 -4.43 19.13 -2.99
CA LYS A 150 -5.87 19.08 -3.31
C LYS A 150 -6.34 17.63 -3.49
N ILE A 151 -5.62 16.83 -4.30
CA ILE A 151 -5.94 15.41 -4.49
C ILE A 151 -5.91 14.65 -3.16
N ILE A 152 -4.92 14.89 -2.30
CA ILE A 152 -4.84 14.25 -0.98
C ILE A 152 -6.03 14.67 -0.11
N ALA A 153 -6.44 15.94 -0.13
CA ALA A 153 -7.60 16.43 0.61
C ALA A 153 -8.90 15.75 0.12
N GLU A 154 -9.13 15.71 -1.20
CA GLU A 154 -10.28 15.02 -1.80
C GLU A 154 -10.30 13.52 -1.44
N LEU A 155 -9.12 12.86 -1.47
CA LEU A 155 -9.01 11.46 -1.06
C LEU A 155 -9.30 11.26 0.42
N ASN A 156 -8.87 12.18 1.29
CA ASN A 156 -9.19 12.11 2.71
C ASN A 156 -10.69 12.29 2.94
N ASP A 157 -11.34 13.24 2.25
CA ASP A 157 -12.80 13.44 2.36
C ASP A 157 -13.57 12.18 1.92
N LEU A 158 -13.16 11.56 0.81
CA LEU A 158 -13.72 10.28 0.34
C LEU A 158 -13.46 9.11 1.30
N TRP A 159 -12.50 9.23 2.22
CA TRP A 159 -12.14 8.20 3.19
C TRP A 159 -12.65 8.49 4.61
N GLU A 160 -13.20 9.68 4.86
CA GLU A 160 -13.86 10.05 6.11
C GLU A 160 -15.37 9.72 6.09
N GLU A 161 -15.94 9.36 4.93
CA GLU A 161 -17.27 8.75 4.83
C GLU A 161 -17.24 7.26 5.28
N ASP A 162 -17.26 7.03 6.60
CA ASP A 162 -17.91 5.92 7.35
C ASP A 162 -17.54 5.92 8.84
#